data_AF-A0A847FDA9-F1
#
_entry.id   AF-A0A847FDA9-F1
#
_cell.length_a   1.000
_cell.length_b   1.000
_cell.length_c   1.000
_cell.angle_alpha   90.00
_cell.angle_beta   90.00
_cell.angle_gamma   90.00
#
_symmetry.space_group_name_H-M   'P 1'
#
loop_
_entity.id
_entity.type
_entity.pdbx_description
1 polymer ?
#
loop_
_entity_poly.entity_id
_entity_poly.type
_entity_poly.pdbx_seq_one_letter_code
_entity_poly.pdbx_strand_id
1 'polypeptide(L)'
;MKSKEAFTIIELLLGVVLVSAVMMIIGLGFIFFKKQIDIYAERQHIYSQIAYTLEDMKLRLISATWVDNDSVFNPPAFSGEPQVNNEMFFRGQKDIYNVTPDDLTDDIWYKYAVDQSTGDLVLYTYNSGKALQKKEVMVEGKYKPKLEFSYKKGYEPNFCVVTLTVPSGRANFIDIQNDIKKMEGLRIWFVDVVR
;
A
#
# COMPACT_ATOMS: atom_id res chain seq x y z
N MET A 1 -47.32 30.75 45.66
CA MET A 1 -46.63 31.81 44.90
C MET A 1 -45.23 31.33 44.57
N LYS A 2 -44.92 31.04 43.30
CA LYS A 2 -43.52 30.85 42.87
C LYS A 2 -42.99 32.23 42.49
N SER A 3 -41.99 32.74 43.22
CA SER A 3 -41.31 33.96 42.78
C SER A 3 -40.68 33.64 41.42
N LYS A 4 -41.09 34.39 40.38
CA LYS A 4 -40.32 34.47 39.15
C LYS A 4 -39.27 35.54 39.42
N GLU A 5 -38.17 35.15 40.05
CA GLU A 5 -37.00 36.02 40.14
C GLU A 5 -36.50 36.23 38.71
N ALA A 6 -36.71 37.44 38.20
CA ALA A 6 -36.17 37.84 36.91
C ALA A 6 -34.65 37.96 37.07
N PHE A 7 -33.90 37.28 36.21
CA PHE A 7 -32.44 37.37 36.16
C PHE A 7 -31.99 38.82 36.07
N THR A 8 -31.00 39.18 36.88
CA THR A 8 -30.37 40.49 36.79
C THR A 8 -29.60 40.60 35.46
N ILE A 9 -29.51 41.82 34.90
CA ILE A 9 -28.79 42.08 33.64
C ILE A 9 -27.34 41.55 33.70
N ILE A 10 -26.73 41.60 34.89
CA ILE A 10 -25.37 41.11 35.15
C ILE A 10 -25.30 39.58 35.00
N GLU A 11 -26.25 38.84 35.57
CA GLU A 11 -26.29 37.37 35.43
C GLU A 11 -26.52 36.95 33.98
N LEU A 12 -27.29 37.70 33.22
CA LEU A 12 -27.53 37.43 31.80
C LEU A 12 -26.26 37.65 30.96
N LEU A 13 -25.48 38.71 31.24
CA LEU A 13 -24.18 38.93 30.63
C LEU A 13 -23.17 37.82 30.98
N LEU A 14 -23.11 37.42 32.25
CA LEU A 14 -22.25 36.31 32.68
C LEU A 14 -22.63 35.00 31.98
N GLY A 15 -23.92 34.70 31.85
CA GLY A 15 -24.42 33.53 31.13
C GLY A 15 -24.01 33.51 29.66
N VAL A 16 -24.12 34.64 28.95
CA VAL A 16 -23.73 34.73 27.53
C VAL A 16 -22.23 34.50 27.36
N VAL A 17 -21.39 35.10 28.22
CA VAL A 17 -19.93 34.91 28.16
C VAL A 17 -19.57 33.45 28.45
N LEU A 18 -20.19 32.84 29.48
CA LEU A 18 -19.90 31.46 29.87
C LEU A 18 -20.30 30.46 28.78
N VAL A 19 -21.49 30.61 28.19
CA VAL A 19 -21.95 29.75 27.08
C VAL A 19 -21.04 29.92 25.86
N SER A 20 -20.65 31.15 25.54
CA SER A 20 -19.74 31.41 24.41
C SER A 20 -18.36 30.76 24.62
N ALA A 21 -17.82 30.84 25.84
CA ALA A 21 -16.56 30.20 26.21
C ALA A 21 -16.66 28.67 26.14
N VAL A 22 -17.74 28.08 26.66
CA VAL A 22 -17.98 26.62 26.60
C VAL A 22 -18.11 26.16 25.15
N MET A 23 -18.86 26.88 24.31
CA MET A 23 -19.00 26.55 22.88
C MET A 23 -17.67 26.65 22.13
N MET A 24 -16.82 27.63 22.48
CA MET A 24 -15.48 27.75 21.91
C MET A 24 -14.60 26.55 22.28
N ILE A 25 -14.63 26.11 23.54
CA ILE A 25 -13.87 24.94 24.01
C ILE A 25 -14.35 23.67 23.28
N ILE A 26 -15.67 23.47 23.17
CA ILE A 26 -16.26 22.33 22.45
C ILE A 26 -15.86 22.36 20.97
N GLY A 27 -15.90 23.54 20.34
CA GLY A 27 -15.50 23.71 18.94
C GLY A 27 -14.03 23.36 18.70
N LEU A 28 -13.13 23.83 19.56
CA LEU A 28 -11.70 23.49 19.50
C LEU A 28 -11.46 21.99 19.71
N GLY A 29 -12.16 21.39 20.68
CA GLY A 29 -12.12 19.95 20.91
C GLY A 29 -12.56 19.16 19.67
N PHE A 30 -13.67 19.56 19.04
CA PHE A 30 -14.18 18.91 17.84
C PHE A 30 -13.19 18.96 16.66
N ILE A 31 -12.55 20.11 16.42
CA ILE A 31 -11.53 20.26 15.37
C ILE A 31 -10.35 19.31 15.64
N PHE A 32 -9.91 19.22 16.90
CA PHE A 32 -8.82 18.33 17.29
C PHE A 32 -9.18 16.86 17.05
N PHE A 33 -10.34 16.40 17.55
CA PHE A 33 -10.79 15.02 17.36
C PHE A 33 -11.02 14.68 15.89
N LYS A 34 -11.61 15.59 15.11
CA LYS A 34 -11.78 15.39 13.67
C LYS A 34 -10.44 15.19 12.98
N LYS A 35 -9.45 16.03 13.27
CA LYS A 35 -8.09 15.89 12.70
C LYS A 35 -7.44 14.56 13.08
N GLN A 36 -7.64 14.07 14.31
CA GLN A 36 -7.16 12.75 14.70
C GLN A 36 -7.86 11.63 13.92
N ILE A 37 -9.19 11.67 13.83
CA ILE A 37 -9.98 10.67 13.09
C ILE A 37 -9.53 10.61 11.63
N ASP A 38 -9.36 11.76 10.98
CA ASP A 38 -8.94 11.84 9.58
C ASP A 38 -7.55 11.19 9.39
N ILE A 39 -6.61 11.41 10.31
CA ILE A 39 -5.27 10.78 10.27
C ILE A 39 -5.35 9.27 10.45
N TYR A 40 -6.15 8.79 11.42
CA TYR A 40 -6.29 7.34 11.65
C TYR A 40 -7.00 6.64 10.50
N ALA A 41 -8.05 7.24 9.94
CA ALA A 41 -8.75 6.74 8.77
C ALA A 41 -7.79 6.65 7.57
N GLU A 42 -7.01 7.70 7.32
CA GLU A 42 -6.01 7.71 6.24
C GLU A 42 -4.96 6.59 6.41
N ARG A 43 -4.46 6.38 7.63
CA ARG A 43 -3.54 5.26 7.92
C ARG A 43 -4.20 3.91 7.69
N GLN A 44 -5.45 3.73 8.12
CA GLN A 44 -6.18 2.48 7.91
C GLN A 44 -6.38 2.19 6.43
N HIS A 45 -6.69 3.21 5.62
CA HIS A 45 -6.76 3.08 4.16
C HIS A 45 -5.41 2.66 3.56
N ILE A 46 -4.30 3.28 4.00
CA ILE A 46 -2.96 2.86 3.58
C ILE A 46 -2.72 1.39 3.95
N TYR A 47 -2.88 1.00 5.23
CA TYR A 47 -2.69 -0.40 5.65
C TYR A 47 -3.51 -1.38 4.83
N SER A 48 -4.76 -1.04 4.51
CA SER A 48 -5.63 -1.87 3.68
C SER A 48 -5.11 -2.00 2.25
N GLN A 49 -4.67 -0.91 1.62
CA GLN A 49 -4.12 -0.93 0.26
C GLN A 49 -2.82 -1.75 0.21
N ILE A 50 -1.93 -1.56 1.19
CA ILE A 50 -0.68 -2.33 1.32
C ILE A 50 -0.97 -3.83 1.49
N ALA A 51 -1.89 -4.18 2.40
CA ALA A 51 -2.22 -5.57 2.67
C ALA A 51 -2.86 -6.26 1.46
N TYR A 52 -3.83 -5.59 0.81
CA TYR A 52 -4.44 -6.08 -0.43
C TYR A 52 -3.40 -6.29 -1.53
N THR A 53 -2.50 -5.32 -1.71
CA THR A 53 -1.45 -5.39 -2.73
C THR A 53 -0.52 -6.58 -2.51
N LEU A 54 -0.07 -6.80 -1.26
CA LEU A 54 0.82 -7.91 -0.95
C LEU A 54 0.13 -9.27 -1.08
N GLU A 55 -1.15 -9.39 -0.72
CA GLU A 55 -1.90 -10.63 -0.94
C GLU A 55 -2.13 -10.90 -2.44
N ASP A 56 -2.44 -9.87 -3.25
CA ASP A 56 -2.55 -10.03 -4.71
C ASP A 56 -1.22 -10.44 -5.35
N MET A 57 -0.11 -9.81 -4.93
CA MET A 57 1.25 -10.22 -5.33
C MET A 57 1.53 -11.68 -4.94
N LYS A 58 1.21 -12.07 -3.71
CA LYS A 58 1.38 -13.44 -3.23
C LYS A 58 0.60 -14.45 -4.06
N LEU A 59 -0.66 -14.17 -4.38
CA LEU A 59 -1.49 -15.07 -5.18
C LEU A 59 -0.97 -15.18 -6.63
N ARG A 60 -0.63 -14.07 -7.27
CA ARG A 60 -0.17 -14.05 -8.67
C ARG A 60 1.25 -14.56 -8.86
N LEU A 61 2.15 -14.29 -7.92
CA LEU A 61 3.54 -14.72 -8.03
C LEU A 61 3.68 -16.23 -7.87
N ILE A 62 2.76 -16.89 -7.15
CA ILE A 62 2.69 -18.35 -7.11
C ILE A 62 2.39 -18.93 -8.50
N SER A 63 1.61 -18.25 -9.34
CA SER A 63 1.32 -18.71 -10.71
C SER A 63 2.36 -18.28 -11.75
N ALA A 64 3.46 -17.64 -11.34
CA ALA A 64 4.45 -17.14 -12.28
C ALA A 64 5.29 -18.28 -12.88
N THR A 65 5.09 -18.54 -14.17
CA THR A 65 5.82 -19.56 -14.94
C THR A 65 7.15 -19.06 -15.49
N TRP A 66 7.26 -17.74 -15.72
CA TRP A 66 8.47 -17.09 -16.23
C TRP A 66 8.62 -15.68 -15.67
N VAL A 67 9.84 -15.21 -15.47
CA VAL A 67 10.13 -13.84 -15.01
C VAL A 67 11.08 -13.17 -16.00
N ASP A 68 10.81 -11.91 -16.34
CA ASP A 68 11.62 -11.18 -17.31
C ASP A 68 13.03 -10.98 -16.82
N ASN A 69 13.99 -11.09 -17.74
CA ASN A 69 15.42 -11.02 -17.44
C ASN A 69 15.75 -9.69 -16.78
N ASP A 70 15.04 -8.61 -17.10
CA ASP A 70 15.27 -7.31 -16.47
C ASP A 70 14.78 -7.21 -15.00
N SER A 71 14.23 -8.29 -14.43
CA SER A 71 13.75 -8.37 -13.04
C SER A 71 14.87 -8.77 -12.04
N VAL A 72 14.52 -8.90 -10.75
CA VAL A 72 15.43 -9.22 -9.62
C VAL A 72 16.18 -10.56 -9.70
N PHE A 73 15.91 -11.39 -10.71
CA PHE A 73 16.50 -12.73 -10.86
C PHE A 73 17.72 -12.75 -11.79
N ASN A 74 18.09 -11.61 -12.40
CA ASN A 74 19.26 -11.56 -13.26
C ASN A 74 20.57 -11.51 -12.45
N PRO A 75 21.58 -12.35 -12.75
CA PRO A 75 22.87 -12.29 -12.07
C PRO A 75 23.60 -10.96 -12.38
N PRO A 76 24.17 -10.28 -11.36
CA PRO A 76 25.62 -10.35 -11.24
C PRO A 76 26.13 -10.36 -9.79
N ALA A 77 25.47 -11.01 -8.83
CA ALA A 77 25.97 -11.03 -7.45
C ALA A 77 26.90 -12.23 -7.19
N PHE A 78 28.17 -12.11 -7.56
CA PHE A 78 29.25 -12.99 -7.06
C PHE A 78 29.45 -12.85 -5.54
N SER A 79 28.97 -11.75 -4.94
CA SER A 79 29.19 -11.36 -3.53
C SER A 79 28.17 -11.92 -2.53
N GLY A 80 27.06 -12.55 -2.99
CA GLY A 80 25.97 -12.96 -2.10
C GLY A 80 25.13 -11.80 -1.53
N GLU A 81 25.29 -10.60 -2.08
CA GLU A 81 24.51 -9.42 -1.71
C GLU A 81 23.08 -9.48 -2.27
N PRO A 82 22.08 -8.89 -1.57
CA PRO A 82 20.71 -8.82 -2.05
C PRO A 82 20.61 -7.98 -3.32
N GLN A 83 19.99 -8.54 -4.36
CA GLN A 83 19.62 -7.80 -5.57
C GLN A 83 18.29 -7.12 -5.34
N VAL A 84 18.19 -5.83 -5.63
CA VAL A 84 16.97 -5.03 -5.41
C VAL A 84 16.53 -4.37 -6.72
N ASN A 85 15.25 -4.55 -7.08
CA ASN A 85 14.62 -3.85 -8.20
C ASN A 85 13.27 -3.27 -7.75
N ASN A 86 12.83 -2.19 -8.38
CA ASN A 86 11.58 -1.49 -8.04
C ASN A 86 10.41 -1.91 -8.91
N GLU A 87 10.66 -2.75 -9.91
CA GLU A 87 9.65 -3.36 -10.75
C GLU A 87 9.89 -4.86 -10.90
N MET A 88 8.79 -5.58 -11.12
CA MET A 88 8.83 -7.01 -11.40
C MET A 88 7.89 -7.30 -12.56
N PHE A 89 8.43 -7.91 -13.61
CA PHE A 89 7.68 -8.30 -14.79
C PHE A 89 7.74 -9.80 -14.96
N PHE A 90 6.58 -10.46 -14.98
CA PHE A 90 6.50 -11.91 -15.02
C PHE A 90 5.31 -12.37 -15.85
N ARG A 91 5.45 -13.58 -16.39
CA ARG A 91 4.39 -14.33 -17.04
C ARG A 91 3.81 -15.30 -16.02
N GLY A 92 2.50 -15.38 -15.97
CA GLY A 92 1.78 -16.39 -15.22
C GLY A 92 0.47 -16.68 -15.91
N GLN A 93 -0.46 -17.26 -15.17
CA GLN A 93 -1.79 -17.58 -15.70
C GLN A 93 -2.82 -16.55 -15.30
N LYS A 94 -3.79 -16.33 -16.19
CA LYS A 94 -4.88 -15.37 -16.00
C LYS A 94 -5.85 -15.84 -14.92
N ASP A 95 -6.17 -17.12 -14.87
CA ASP A 95 -6.81 -17.74 -13.71
C ASP A 95 -5.75 -18.12 -12.65
N ILE A 96 -5.54 -17.20 -11.71
CA ILE A 96 -4.55 -17.34 -10.64
C ILE A 96 -4.85 -18.48 -9.65
N TYR A 97 -6.07 -19.05 -9.68
CA TYR A 97 -6.49 -20.13 -8.78
C TYR A 97 -6.35 -21.52 -9.42
N ASN A 98 -6.28 -21.58 -10.75
CA ASN A 98 -6.16 -22.83 -11.49
C ASN A 98 -4.80 -22.92 -12.19
N VAL A 99 -3.75 -23.11 -11.39
CA VAL A 99 -2.38 -23.10 -11.91
C VAL A 99 -2.05 -24.40 -12.65
N THR A 100 -2.00 -24.37 -13.99
CA THR A 100 -1.60 -25.48 -14.87
C THR A 100 -0.31 -25.16 -15.65
N PRO A 101 0.87 -25.38 -15.05
CA PRO A 101 2.15 -24.93 -15.61
C PRO A 101 2.48 -25.42 -17.01
N ASP A 102 1.91 -26.56 -17.42
CA ASP A 102 2.14 -27.18 -18.73
C ASP A 102 1.19 -26.67 -19.82
N ASP A 103 0.13 -25.94 -19.44
CA ASP A 103 -0.88 -25.39 -20.34
C ASP A 103 -0.72 -23.88 -20.49
N LEU A 104 -0.13 -23.48 -21.62
CA LEU A 104 0.17 -22.10 -21.96
C LEU A 104 -1.01 -21.35 -22.62
N THR A 105 -2.19 -21.98 -22.71
CA THR A 105 -3.36 -21.37 -23.36
C THR A 105 -3.94 -20.17 -22.60
N ASP A 106 -3.68 -20.08 -21.29
CA ASP A 106 -4.17 -19.01 -20.41
C ASP A 106 -3.09 -18.03 -19.95
N ASP A 107 -2.01 -17.92 -20.73
CA ASP A 107 -0.86 -17.13 -20.34
C ASP A 107 -1.07 -15.61 -20.48
N ILE A 108 -0.58 -14.91 -19.47
CA ILE A 108 -0.71 -13.46 -19.35
C ILE A 108 0.53 -12.87 -18.66
N TRP A 109 0.79 -11.61 -18.95
CA TRP A 109 1.91 -10.88 -18.38
C TRP A 109 1.45 -9.90 -17.32
N TYR A 110 2.19 -9.85 -16.23
CA TYR A 110 1.95 -8.96 -15.11
C TYR A 110 3.18 -8.12 -14.84
N LYS A 111 2.99 -6.80 -14.67
CA LYS A 111 4.01 -5.86 -14.20
C LYS A 111 3.54 -5.17 -12.94
N TYR A 112 4.29 -5.28 -11.87
CA TYR A 112 4.18 -4.37 -10.74
C TYR A 112 5.23 -3.28 -10.86
N ALA A 113 4.81 -2.02 -10.85
CA ALA A 113 5.71 -0.88 -10.88
C ALA A 113 5.03 0.38 -10.31
N VAL A 114 5.84 1.31 -9.83
CA VAL A 114 5.38 2.66 -9.54
C VAL A 114 5.32 3.45 -10.84
N ASP A 115 4.12 3.89 -11.23
CA ASP A 115 3.91 4.70 -12.42
C ASP A 115 4.55 6.08 -12.21
N GLN A 116 5.52 6.42 -13.05
CA GLN A 116 6.28 7.67 -12.90
C GLN A 116 5.43 8.94 -13.12
N SER A 117 4.31 8.83 -13.84
CA SER A 117 3.45 9.99 -14.16
C SER A 117 2.50 10.35 -13.02
N THR A 118 2.00 9.35 -12.30
CA THR A 118 1.00 9.51 -11.23
C THR A 118 1.57 9.27 -9.84
N GLY A 119 2.69 8.55 -9.74
CA GLY A 119 3.25 8.06 -8.49
C GLY A 119 2.47 6.87 -7.90
N ASP A 120 1.46 6.36 -8.61
CA ASP A 120 0.65 5.22 -8.16
C ASP A 120 1.48 3.94 -8.21
N LEU A 121 1.28 3.04 -7.24
CA LEU A 121 1.70 1.65 -7.44
C LEU A 121 0.62 0.94 -8.25
N VAL A 122 1.01 0.39 -9.40
CA VAL A 122 0.10 -0.16 -10.39
C VAL A 122 0.46 -1.59 -10.73
N LEU A 123 -0.57 -2.42 -10.88
CA LEU A 123 -0.51 -3.69 -11.59
C LEU A 123 -0.92 -3.45 -13.04
N TYR A 124 0.01 -3.67 -13.97
CA TYR A 124 -0.28 -3.71 -15.39
C TYR A 124 -0.44 -5.16 -15.82
N THR A 125 -1.51 -5.44 -16.56
CA THR A 125 -1.79 -6.75 -17.14
C THR A 125 -1.71 -6.63 -18.66
N TYR A 126 -0.92 -7.49 -19.30
CA TYR A 126 -0.75 -7.53 -20.74
C TYR A 126 -1.10 -8.91 -21.28
N ASN A 127 -1.62 -8.97 -22.51
CA ASN A 127 -1.84 -10.25 -23.18
C ASN A 127 -0.50 -10.92 -23.52
N SER A 128 -0.56 -12.15 -24.05
CA SER A 128 0.61 -12.91 -24.51
C SER A 128 1.52 -12.15 -25.49
N GLY A 129 0.95 -11.25 -26.30
CA GLY A 129 1.67 -10.35 -27.21
C GLY A 129 2.22 -9.06 -26.57
N LYS A 130 2.26 -8.98 -25.23
CA LYS A 130 2.69 -7.80 -24.44
C LYS A 130 1.91 -6.50 -24.74
N ALA A 131 0.70 -6.61 -25.29
CA ALA A 131 -0.22 -5.47 -25.42
C ALA A 131 -0.99 -5.27 -24.11
N LEU A 132 -1.01 -4.02 -23.61
CA LEU A 132 -1.66 -3.67 -22.34
C LEU A 132 -3.17 -3.93 -22.42
N GLN A 133 -3.69 -4.73 -21.48
CA GLN A 133 -5.11 -5.04 -21.37
C GLN A 133 -5.78 -4.33 -20.19
N LYS A 134 -5.11 -4.30 -19.04
CA LYS A 134 -5.66 -3.72 -17.81
C LYS A 134 -4.57 -2.97 -17.05
N LYS A 135 -4.98 -1.85 -16.45
CA LYS A 135 -4.19 -1.10 -15.48
C LYS A 135 -5.01 -1.01 -14.20
N GLU A 136 -4.48 -1.51 -13.09
CA GLU A 136 -5.14 -1.48 -11.79
C GLU A 136 -4.27 -0.76 -10.77
N VAL A 137 -4.84 0.22 -10.07
CA VAL A 137 -4.15 0.98 -9.03
C VAL A 137 -4.22 0.18 -7.73
N MET A 138 -3.05 -0.23 -7.23
CA MET A 138 -2.91 -1.03 -6.03
C MET A 138 -2.74 -0.14 -4.79
N VAL A 139 -1.92 0.92 -4.93
CA VAL A 139 -1.74 1.96 -3.92
C VAL A 139 -1.74 3.33 -4.59
N GLU A 140 -2.53 4.25 -4.05
CA GLU A 140 -2.65 5.60 -4.59
C GLU A 140 -1.36 6.43 -4.41
N GLY A 141 -0.98 7.17 -5.44
CA GLY A 141 0.26 7.95 -5.51
C GLY A 141 0.29 9.16 -4.58
N LYS A 142 -0.86 9.61 -4.08
CA LYS A 142 -0.95 10.61 -2.99
C LYS A 142 -0.17 10.17 -1.74
N TYR A 143 0.00 8.85 -1.55
CA TYR A 143 0.76 8.25 -0.47
C TYR A 143 2.24 8.04 -0.79
N LYS A 144 2.68 8.26 -2.04
CA LYS A 144 4.06 8.09 -2.51
C LYS A 144 4.61 6.68 -2.18
N PRO A 145 3.95 5.61 -2.61
CA PRO A 145 4.40 4.25 -2.36
C PRO A 145 5.79 4.01 -2.94
N LYS A 146 6.61 3.28 -2.20
CA LYS A 146 7.89 2.73 -2.64
C LYS A 146 7.79 1.22 -2.63
N LEU A 147 8.20 0.62 -3.74
CA LEU A 147 8.19 -0.83 -3.94
C LEU A 147 9.62 -1.29 -4.18
N GLU A 148 10.03 -2.30 -3.43
CA GLU A 148 11.34 -2.93 -3.55
C GLU A 148 11.14 -4.44 -3.54
N PHE A 149 11.55 -5.10 -4.62
CA PHE A 149 11.69 -6.55 -4.70
C PHE A 149 13.13 -6.88 -4.39
N SER A 150 13.36 -7.82 -3.46
CA SER A 150 14.70 -8.24 -3.09
C SER A 150 14.86 -9.76 -3.19
N TYR A 151 15.99 -10.18 -3.75
CA TYR A 151 16.37 -11.58 -3.91
C TYR A 151 17.80 -11.79 -3.41
N LYS A 152 18.05 -12.93 -2.74
CA LYS A 152 19.38 -13.29 -2.25
C LYS A 152 19.76 -14.68 -2.75
N LYS A 153 20.96 -14.78 -3.35
CA LYS A 153 21.54 -16.05 -3.78
C LYS A 153 21.69 -17.00 -2.58
N GLY A 154 21.15 -18.21 -2.70
CA GLY A 154 21.16 -19.23 -1.63
C GLY A 154 19.90 -19.27 -0.77
N TYR A 155 18.91 -18.40 -1.01
CA TYR A 155 17.54 -18.68 -0.57
C TYR A 155 17.00 -19.92 -1.28
N GLU A 156 15.96 -20.55 -0.70
CA GLU A 156 15.25 -21.63 -1.37
C GLU A 156 14.96 -21.22 -2.82
N PRO A 157 15.12 -22.14 -3.79
CA PRO A 157 14.79 -21.81 -5.16
C PRO A 157 13.38 -21.23 -5.15
N ASN A 158 13.24 -20.07 -5.76
CA ASN A 158 11.97 -19.41 -6.02
C ASN A 158 11.37 -18.59 -4.85
N PHE A 159 12.18 -17.81 -4.15
CA PHE A 159 11.69 -16.94 -3.07
C PHE A 159 12.14 -15.48 -3.28
N CYS A 160 11.22 -14.52 -3.18
CA CYS A 160 11.49 -13.08 -3.25
C CYS A 160 10.91 -12.38 -2.03
N VAL A 161 11.61 -11.39 -1.49
CA VAL A 161 11.07 -10.53 -0.42
C VAL A 161 10.61 -9.23 -1.03
N VAL A 162 9.32 -8.94 -0.88
CA VAL A 162 8.71 -7.69 -1.31
C VAL A 162 8.61 -6.76 -0.12
N THR A 163 9.12 -5.55 -0.30
CA THR A 163 9.05 -4.46 0.66
C THR A 163 8.22 -3.35 0.06
N LEU A 164 7.11 -3.03 0.73
CA LEU A 164 6.30 -1.89 0.38
C LEU A 164 6.36 -0.86 1.51
N THR A 165 6.75 0.36 1.16
CA THR A 165 6.91 1.47 2.12
C THR A 165 6.09 2.66 1.68
N VAL A 166 5.26 3.18 2.58
CA VAL A 166 4.51 4.42 2.39
C VAL A 166 4.93 5.42 3.45
N PRO A 167 5.55 6.56 3.08
CA PRO A 167 5.91 7.59 4.04
C PRO A 167 4.65 8.32 4.55
N SER A 168 4.42 8.26 5.86
CA SER A 168 3.38 9.02 6.55
C SER A 168 3.92 10.40 6.90
N GLY A 169 3.83 11.34 5.96
CA GLY A 169 4.32 12.73 6.12
C GLY A 169 3.63 13.56 7.23
N ARG A 170 2.81 12.94 8.10
CA ARG A 170 2.06 13.59 9.19
C ARG A 170 2.44 13.13 10.60
N ALA A 171 3.40 12.23 10.72
CA ALA A 171 3.80 11.62 11.99
C ALA A 171 4.38 12.58 13.04
N ASN A 172 4.73 13.81 12.67
CA ASN A 172 5.13 14.85 13.65
C ASN A 172 3.95 15.43 14.47
N PHE A 173 2.69 15.19 14.09
CA PHE A 173 1.54 15.82 14.78
C PHE A 173 0.97 14.98 15.93
N ILE A 174 1.20 13.68 15.91
CA ILE A 174 0.72 12.70 16.87
C ILE A 174 1.81 11.64 16.82
N ASP A 175 2.43 11.30 17.95
CA ASP A 175 3.55 10.36 18.12
C ASP A 175 3.26 8.97 17.51
N ILE A 176 3.22 8.90 16.19
CA ILE A 176 2.85 7.74 15.40
C ILE A 176 3.98 7.53 14.40
N GLN A 177 4.32 6.28 14.11
CA GLN A 177 5.41 5.93 13.19
C GLN A 177 5.36 6.71 11.86
N ASN A 178 6.52 7.26 11.49
CA ASN A 178 6.73 8.06 10.29
C ASN A 178 6.46 7.32 8.99
N ASP A 179 6.72 6.02 8.93
CA ASP A 179 6.53 5.23 7.72
C ASP A 179 5.66 4.01 8.03
N ILE A 180 4.77 3.68 7.10
CA ILE A 180 4.07 2.40 7.10
C ILE A 180 4.86 1.48 6.16
N LYS A 181 5.64 0.58 6.74
CA LYS A 181 6.45 -0.41 6.02
C LYS A 181 5.92 -1.82 6.29
N LYS A 182 5.68 -2.58 5.22
CA LYS A 182 5.39 -4.02 5.33
C LYS A 182 6.35 -4.79 4.42
N MET A 183 6.92 -5.85 4.97
CA MET A 183 7.84 -6.75 4.28
C MET A 183 7.21 -8.13 4.26
N GLU A 184 7.14 -8.76 3.10
CA GLU A 184 6.54 -10.08 2.94
C GLU A 184 7.40 -10.97 2.04
N GLY A 185 7.61 -12.21 2.48
CA GLY A 185 8.32 -13.22 1.71
C GLY A 185 7.35 -13.96 0.81
N LEU A 186 7.56 -13.90 -0.50
CA LEU A 186 6.69 -14.47 -1.52
C LEU A 186 7.41 -15.62 -2.22
N ARG A 187 6.70 -16.76 -2.31
CA ARG A 187 7.13 -17.91 -3.07
C ARG A 187 6.66 -17.80 -4.51
N ILE A 188 7.50 -18.23 -5.42
CA ILE A 188 7.27 -18.26 -6.86
C ILE A 188 7.34 -19.73 -7.30
N TRP A 189 6.64 -20.13 -8.35
CA TRP A 189 6.66 -21.50 -8.85
C TRP A 189 7.27 -21.55 -10.25
N PHE A 190 8.61 -21.65 -10.32
CA PHE A 190 9.30 -21.60 -11.62
C PHE A 190 9.35 -22.97 -12.28
N VAL A 191 9.19 -22.98 -13.61
CA VAL A 191 9.51 -24.13 -14.48
C VAL A 191 10.89 -23.98 -15.13
N ASP A 192 11.44 -22.76 -15.29
CA ASP A 192 12.60 -22.54 -16.18
C ASP A 192 13.58 -21.43 -15.72
N VAL A 193 14.18 -21.55 -14.53
CA VAL A 193 15.35 -20.72 -14.10
C VAL A 193 16.69 -21.42 -14.40
N VAL A 194 16.65 -22.68 -14.86
CA VAL A 194 17.85 -23.48 -15.11
C VAL A 194 17.97 -23.76 -16.60
N ARG A 195 18.46 -22.77 -17.35
CA ARG A 195 19.19 -23.01 -18.61
C ARG A 195 20.48 -22.21 -18.62
#